data_AF-A0AAV7CFL5-F1
#
_entry.id   AF-A0AAV7CFL5-F1
#
_cell.length_a   1.000
_cell.length_b   1.000
_cell.length_c   1.000
_cell.angle_alpha   90.00
_cell.angle_beta   90.00
_cell.angle_gamma   90.00
#
_symmetry.space_group_name_H-M   'P 1'
#
loop_
_entity.id
_entity.type
_entity.pdbx_description
1 polymer ?
#
loop_
_entity_poly.entity_id
_entity_poly.type
_entity_poly.pdbx_seq_one_letter_code
_entity_poly.pdbx_strand_id
1 'polypeptide(L)'
;MRHNDTLQTTYGEYFLAELIKAQDEHNHAVVCEDQGCAVGFMSVCSEVNVQLLQDSFDLGPFHGLCKPHPEDILQTVEDLSSEKGNVIVYGNTLDSYTTVATIIALGICGSRVHFVQPPLTSNVTCFNNYAIEEAVQKGLVAARVTTYYNCKLAQWNDGADPDPICCSSFTTDSKPLKLTCTAFFNFSEKKVDVDAFKAINSACLVYDGKLAIDTTFHTNDSSIRAAGPLTKYSNRYYVNEWCHSYFSSKEIGFQLAATMLHLFDPTLEPVSEPSEECDRLIPIYKGPSIQGGLVPGGYHYLHISKPAIPSPLQAQMAQPNYGQEIITGKALNGDYFRLHINQYSMVEAISCLSLKPFPASNLICLYGQHERLLNNLCSRFKEGLIQDLYSYFMEAWCMAIYHDRFIDFQQEVREILASKKVHDQPSMKEIAEKVTDDELNLAETPQKYLRRVLEQNGYKNDIEKRILNYLNYNSNHLSMFARPGIV
;
A
#
# COMPACT_ATOMS: atom_id res chain seq x y z
N MET A 1 -12.87 -19.08 -31.71
CA MET A 1 -11.79 -18.10 -31.44
C MET A 1 -11.47 -17.40 -32.74
N ARG A 2 -11.66 -16.08 -32.83
CA ARG A 2 -10.95 -15.30 -33.86
C ARG A 2 -9.52 -15.17 -33.37
N HIS A 3 -8.58 -15.85 -34.01
CA HIS A 3 -7.17 -15.55 -33.78
C HIS A 3 -6.96 -14.09 -34.20
N ASN A 4 -6.45 -13.29 -33.28
CA ASN A 4 -6.06 -11.93 -33.57
C ASN A 4 -4.66 -12.01 -34.22
N ASP A 5 -4.58 -11.73 -35.52
CA ASP A 5 -3.33 -11.84 -36.29
C ASP A 5 -2.25 -10.82 -35.84
N THR A 6 -2.55 -9.95 -34.88
CA THR A 6 -1.63 -8.94 -34.34
C THR A 6 -0.34 -9.57 -33.83
N LEU A 7 -0.39 -10.65 -33.04
CA LEU A 7 0.83 -11.27 -32.49
C LEU A 7 1.72 -11.88 -33.59
N GLN A 8 1.10 -12.52 -34.59
CA GLN A 8 1.80 -13.13 -35.72
C GLN A 8 2.38 -12.06 -36.66
N THR A 9 1.71 -10.91 -36.77
CA THR A 9 2.19 -9.74 -37.53
C THR A 9 3.35 -9.04 -36.81
N THR A 10 3.29 -8.93 -35.48
CA THR A 10 4.31 -8.24 -34.67
C THR A 10 5.57 -9.07 -34.47
N TYR A 11 5.44 -10.39 -34.25
CA TYR A 11 6.55 -11.25 -33.85
C TYR A 11 6.87 -12.40 -34.82
N GLY A 12 6.14 -12.51 -35.93
CA GLY A 12 6.35 -13.53 -36.97
C GLY A 12 5.68 -14.88 -36.71
N GLU A 13 5.67 -15.76 -37.72
CA GLU A 13 5.00 -17.06 -37.68
C GLU A 13 5.57 -18.04 -36.64
N TYR A 14 6.82 -17.87 -36.24
CA TYR A 14 7.53 -18.78 -35.34
C TYR A 14 7.84 -18.18 -33.97
N PHE A 15 7.16 -17.10 -33.57
CA PHE A 15 7.54 -16.34 -32.39
C PHE A 15 7.62 -17.18 -31.12
N LEU A 16 6.71 -18.14 -30.92
CA LEU A 16 6.74 -19.05 -29.75
C LEU A 16 8.02 -19.91 -29.73
N ALA A 17 8.44 -20.42 -30.88
CA ALA A 17 9.67 -21.21 -30.99
C ALA A 17 10.91 -20.34 -30.77
N GLU A 18 10.89 -19.09 -31.21
CA GLU A 18 11.97 -18.13 -30.93
C GLU A 18 12.02 -17.75 -29.46
N LEU A 19 10.87 -17.52 -28.81
CA LEU A 19 10.77 -17.22 -27.39
C LEU A 19 11.26 -18.38 -26.50
N ILE A 20 10.93 -19.62 -26.88
CA ILE A 20 11.46 -20.82 -26.22
C ILE A 20 12.97 -20.94 -26.41
N LYS A 21 13.48 -20.57 -27.60
CA LYS A 21 14.92 -20.64 -27.92
C LYS A 21 15.73 -19.53 -27.26
N ALA A 22 15.13 -18.38 -26.99
CA ALA A 22 15.76 -17.19 -26.43
C ALA A 22 15.73 -17.14 -24.88
N GLN A 23 15.54 -18.28 -24.22
CA GLN A 23 15.58 -18.36 -22.76
C GLN A 23 16.98 -18.06 -22.21
N ASP A 24 17.03 -17.31 -21.12
CA ASP A 24 18.25 -16.87 -20.43
C ASP A 24 17.98 -16.69 -18.92
N GLU A 25 18.85 -15.99 -18.17
CA GLU A 25 18.66 -15.73 -16.73
C GLU A 25 17.46 -14.83 -16.42
N HIS A 26 16.90 -14.16 -17.43
CA HIS A 26 15.83 -13.17 -17.31
C HIS A 26 14.55 -13.59 -18.04
N ASN A 27 14.63 -14.55 -18.97
CA ASN A 27 13.55 -15.03 -19.81
C ASN A 27 13.39 -16.55 -19.66
N HIS A 28 12.24 -16.98 -19.17
CA HIS A 28 11.89 -18.38 -19.07
C HIS A 28 10.58 -18.67 -19.78
N ALA A 29 10.56 -19.76 -20.55
CA ALA A 29 9.38 -20.23 -21.24
C ALA A 29 9.02 -21.63 -20.71
N VAL A 30 7.78 -21.78 -20.27
CA VAL A 30 7.21 -23.03 -19.78
C VAL A 30 6.16 -23.50 -20.78
N VAL A 31 6.33 -24.72 -21.28
CA VAL A 31 5.34 -25.40 -22.11
C VAL A 31 4.69 -26.48 -21.27
N CYS A 32 3.37 -26.44 -21.13
CA CYS A 32 2.59 -27.52 -20.56
C CYS A 32 2.22 -28.49 -21.69
N GLU A 33 2.59 -29.76 -21.53
CA GLU A 33 2.33 -30.84 -22.48
C GLU A 33 1.38 -31.87 -21.85
N ASP A 34 0.34 -32.26 -22.59
CA ASP A 34 -0.51 -33.42 -22.29
C ASP A 34 -0.53 -34.36 -23.50
N GLN A 35 -0.19 -35.63 -23.27
CA GLN A 35 -0.13 -36.69 -24.29
C GLN A 35 0.62 -36.34 -25.58
N GLY A 36 1.80 -35.68 -25.50
CA GLY A 36 2.55 -35.28 -26.69
C GLY A 36 2.05 -34.00 -27.36
N CYS A 37 1.04 -33.34 -26.79
CA CYS A 37 0.46 -32.12 -27.30
C CYS A 37 0.71 -30.96 -26.33
N ALA A 38 1.27 -29.85 -26.81
CA ALA A 38 1.37 -28.64 -26.01
C ALA A 38 -0.03 -28.06 -25.76
N VAL A 39 -0.47 -28.06 -24.50
CA VAL A 39 -1.78 -27.58 -24.05
C VAL A 39 -1.71 -26.24 -23.31
N GLY A 40 -0.50 -25.77 -22.97
CA GLY A 40 -0.29 -24.47 -22.35
C GLY A 40 1.09 -23.90 -22.65
N PHE A 41 1.19 -22.58 -22.68
CA PHE A 41 2.44 -21.85 -22.86
C PHE A 41 2.46 -20.64 -21.93
N MET A 42 3.54 -20.47 -21.19
CA MET A 42 3.80 -19.31 -20.35
C MET A 42 5.21 -18.80 -20.63
N SER A 43 5.33 -17.50 -20.86
CA SER A 43 6.63 -16.83 -20.90
C SER A 43 6.70 -15.84 -19.73
N VAL A 44 7.75 -15.96 -18.92
CA VAL A 44 8.01 -15.08 -17.78
C VAL A 44 9.32 -14.36 -18.04
N CYS A 45 9.27 -13.03 -18.02
CA CYS A 45 10.42 -12.17 -18.23
C CYS A 45 10.60 -11.26 -17.00
N SER A 46 11.82 -11.16 -16.46
CA SER A 46 12.15 -10.19 -15.42
C SER A 46 12.42 -8.79 -15.98
N GLU A 47 12.59 -8.66 -17.29
CA GLU A 47 12.75 -7.39 -17.98
C GLU A 47 11.41 -6.90 -18.54
N VAL A 48 11.02 -5.69 -18.16
CA VAL A 48 9.84 -5.06 -18.72
C VAL A 48 10.21 -4.50 -20.09
N ASN A 49 9.47 -4.87 -21.14
CA ASN A 49 9.63 -4.24 -22.46
C ASN A 49 9.05 -2.82 -22.42
N VAL A 50 9.86 -1.88 -21.94
CA VAL A 50 9.50 -0.48 -21.78
C VAL A 50 9.12 0.16 -23.13
N GLN A 51 9.78 -0.22 -24.23
CA GLN A 51 9.45 0.29 -25.56
C GLN A 51 8.04 -0.08 -25.97
N LEU A 52 7.64 -1.35 -25.79
CA LEU A 52 6.27 -1.78 -26.09
C LEU A 52 5.24 -1.01 -25.25
N LEU A 53 5.56 -0.73 -23.99
CA LEU A 53 4.71 0.10 -23.13
C LEU A 53 4.62 1.54 -23.65
N GLN A 54 5.73 2.12 -24.11
CA GLN A 54 5.75 3.47 -24.72
C GLN A 54 4.96 3.52 -26.04
N ASP A 55 5.01 2.45 -26.84
CA ASP A 55 4.28 2.35 -28.10
C ASP A 55 2.78 2.13 -27.87
N SER A 56 2.42 1.48 -26.76
CA SER A 56 1.04 1.11 -26.43
C SER A 56 0.31 2.15 -25.58
N PHE A 57 1.03 2.99 -24.84
CA PHE A 57 0.48 3.95 -23.89
C PHE A 57 1.17 5.31 -24.03
N ASP A 58 0.43 6.40 -23.82
CA ASP A 58 1.04 7.74 -23.73
C ASP A 58 1.78 7.88 -22.39
N LEU A 59 3.04 7.45 -22.40
CA LEU A 59 3.94 7.50 -21.25
C LEU A 59 4.84 8.73 -21.27
N GLY A 60 4.63 9.68 -22.17
CA GLY A 60 5.38 10.94 -22.23
C GLY A 60 5.47 11.65 -20.88
N PRO A 61 4.36 11.80 -20.12
CA PRO A 61 4.37 12.39 -18.78
C PRO A 61 5.22 11.64 -17.74
N PHE A 62 5.47 10.35 -17.96
CA PHE A 62 6.30 9.49 -17.11
C PHE A 62 7.70 9.29 -17.69
N HIS A 63 8.10 10.13 -18.65
CA HIS A 63 9.35 10.00 -19.39
C HIS A 63 9.54 8.58 -19.96
N GLY A 64 8.46 8.00 -20.48
CA GLY A 64 8.47 6.65 -21.02
C GLY A 64 8.80 5.55 -20.00
N LEU A 65 8.64 5.80 -18.69
CA LEU A 65 9.13 4.94 -17.60
C LEU A 65 10.65 4.74 -17.60
N CYS A 66 11.39 5.61 -18.29
CA CYS A 66 12.85 5.66 -18.27
C CYS A 66 13.35 6.61 -17.18
N LYS A 67 14.59 6.42 -16.71
CA LYS A 67 15.27 7.44 -15.94
C LYS A 67 15.76 8.53 -16.90
N PRO A 68 15.49 9.82 -16.63
CA PRO A 68 15.99 10.89 -17.49
C PRO A 68 17.51 10.84 -17.61
N HIS A 69 18.01 10.84 -18.84
CA HIS A 69 19.41 10.98 -19.16
C HIS A 69 19.83 12.46 -18.97
N PRO A 70 21.08 12.76 -18.55
CA PRO A 70 21.54 14.14 -18.37
C PRO A 70 21.47 15.02 -19.63
N GLU A 71 21.39 14.41 -20.81
CA GLU A 71 21.26 15.10 -22.11
C GLU A 71 19.83 15.26 -22.58
N ASP A 72 18.84 14.71 -21.86
CA ASP A 72 17.44 14.85 -22.23
C ASP A 72 17.01 16.31 -22.13
N ILE A 73 16.43 16.83 -23.21
CA ILE A 73 15.73 18.10 -23.21
C ILE A 73 14.39 17.88 -22.53
N LEU A 74 14.39 17.86 -21.21
CA LEU A 74 13.17 17.90 -20.42
C LEU A 74 12.58 19.30 -20.57
N GLN A 75 11.29 19.39 -20.94
CA GLN A 75 10.57 20.66 -20.84
C GLN A 75 10.76 21.18 -19.42
N THR A 76 11.40 22.34 -19.30
CA THR A 76 11.62 22.93 -18.00
C THR A 76 10.28 23.45 -17.49
N VAL A 77 10.15 23.49 -16.17
CA VAL A 77 9.00 24.08 -15.47
C VAL A 77 8.66 25.50 -15.98
N GLU A 78 9.66 26.20 -16.55
CA GLU A 78 9.53 27.52 -17.15
C GLU A 78 8.62 27.54 -18.38
N ASP A 79 8.57 26.49 -19.20
CA ASP A 79 7.70 26.41 -20.39
C ASP A 79 6.21 26.35 -19.99
N LEU A 80 5.87 25.58 -18.94
CA LEU A 80 4.51 25.49 -18.37
C LEU A 80 4.05 26.79 -17.69
N SER A 81 5.00 27.57 -17.16
CA SER A 81 4.71 28.84 -16.50
C SER A 81 4.30 29.95 -17.49
N SER A 82 4.65 29.80 -18.77
CA SER A 82 4.44 30.79 -19.83
C SER A 82 3.00 30.82 -20.37
N GLU A 83 2.28 29.69 -20.32
CA GLU A 83 0.86 29.63 -20.67
C GLU A 83 0.03 30.37 -19.61
N LYS A 84 -1.00 31.12 -20.03
CA LYS A 84 -1.80 32.02 -19.16
C LYS A 84 -3.16 31.46 -18.72
N GLY A 85 -3.39 30.14 -18.84
CA GLY A 85 -4.68 29.52 -18.52
C GLY A 85 -4.90 29.10 -17.07
N ASN A 86 -6.15 28.95 -16.66
CA ASN A 86 -6.43 28.38 -15.34
C ASN A 86 -6.31 26.85 -15.38
N VAL A 87 -6.01 26.23 -14.25
CA VAL A 87 -5.98 24.77 -14.08
C VAL A 87 -7.11 24.38 -13.14
N ILE A 88 -7.91 23.39 -13.54
CA ILE A 88 -8.93 22.81 -12.67
C ILE A 88 -8.46 21.45 -12.20
N VAL A 89 -8.44 21.23 -10.89
CA VAL A 89 -8.25 19.91 -10.29
C VAL A 89 -9.57 19.52 -9.63
N TYR A 90 -10.21 18.46 -10.14
CA TYR A 90 -11.52 17.99 -9.69
C TYR A 90 -11.39 16.71 -8.87
N GLY A 91 -11.71 16.74 -7.58
CA GLY A 91 -11.63 15.57 -6.70
C GLY A 91 -11.45 15.92 -5.23
N ASN A 92 -11.49 14.90 -4.36
CA ASN A 92 -11.26 15.02 -2.91
C ASN A 92 -10.36 13.90 -2.36
N THR A 93 -9.65 13.20 -3.24
CA THR A 93 -8.70 12.12 -2.92
C THR A 93 -7.32 12.69 -2.63
N LEU A 94 -6.43 11.89 -2.01
CA LEU A 94 -5.04 12.31 -1.81
C LEU A 94 -4.37 12.70 -3.13
N ASP A 95 -4.61 11.96 -4.21
CA ASP A 95 -4.11 12.24 -5.57
C ASP A 95 -4.48 13.66 -6.05
N SER A 96 -5.67 14.14 -5.68
CA SER A 96 -6.11 15.50 -6.03
C SER A 96 -5.33 16.57 -5.26
N TYR A 97 -5.06 16.36 -3.97
CA TYR A 97 -4.24 17.27 -3.16
C TYR A 97 -2.77 17.26 -3.61
N THR A 98 -2.21 16.08 -3.87
CA THR A 98 -0.82 15.97 -4.36
C THR A 98 -0.68 16.60 -5.74
N THR A 99 -1.67 16.48 -6.62
CA THR A 99 -1.66 17.15 -7.91
C THR A 99 -1.67 18.67 -7.76
N VAL A 100 -2.49 19.23 -6.87
CA VAL A 100 -2.45 20.68 -6.57
C VAL A 100 -1.07 21.11 -6.06
N ALA A 101 -0.48 20.34 -5.15
CA ALA A 101 0.87 20.62 -4.64
C ALA A 101 1.92 20.58 -5.76
N THR A 102 1.86 19.59 -6.65
CA THR A 102 2.73 19.45 -7.81
C THR A 102 2.57 20.63 -8.77
N ILE A 103 1.34 21.03 -9.10
CA ILE A 103 1.07 22.20 -9.98
C ILE A 103 1.74 23.47 -9.42
N ILE A 104 1.63 23.69 -8.10
CA ILE A 104 2.27 24.85 -7.44
C ILE A 104 3.80 24.70 -7.46
N ALA A 105 4.33 23.50 -7.21
CA ALA A 105 5.76 23.22 -7.27
C ALA A 105 6.33 23.40 -8.69
N LEU A 106 5.52 23.17 -9.72
CA LEU A 106 5.79 23.49 -11.12
C LEU A 106 5.62 25.00 -11.44
N GLY A 107 5.62 25.88 -10.44
CA GLY A 107 5.64 27.32 -10.64
C GLY A 107 4.33 27.93 -11.15
N ILE A 108 3.26 27.14 -11.33
CA ILE A 108 1.95 27.68 -11.68
C ILE A 108 1.40 28.44 -10.46
N CYS A 109 1.13 29.73 -10.65
CA CYS A 109 0.62 30.59 -9.59
C CYS A 109 -0.71 30.05 -9.05
N GLY A 110 -0.80 29.80 -7.74
CA GLY A 110 -1.99 29.17 -7.16
C GLY A 110 -3.29 29.97 -7.36
N SER A 111 -3.25 31.28 -7.62
CA SER A 111 -4.43 32.07 -8.01
C SER A 111 -5.05 31.66 -9.34
N ARG A 112 -4.35 30.86 -10.16
CA ARG A 112 -4.83 30.24 -11.40
C ARG A 112 -5.31 28.81 -11.20
N VAL A 113 -5.22 28.27 -9.99
CA VAL A 113 -5.61 26.90 -9.67
C VAL A 113 -6.98 26.91 -8.99
N HIS A 114 -7.93 26.22 -9.61
CA HIS A 114 -9.26 25.98 -9.05
C HIS A 114 -9.32 24.54 -8.56
N PHE A 115 -9.39 24.35 -7.25
CA PHE A 115 -9.56 23.05 -6.65
C PHE A 115 -11.05 22.80 -6.38
N VAL A 116 -11.66 21.91 -7.15
CA VAL A 116 -13.11 21.70 -7.14
C VAL A 116 -13.41 20.33 -6.54
N GLN A 117 -14.19 20.28 -5.47
CA GLN A 117 -14.49 19.03 -4.77
C GLN A 117 -15.92 18.54 -5.09
N PRO A 118 -16.09 17.26 -5.44
CA PRO A 118 -17.41 16.66 -5.61
C PRO A 118 -18.19 16.60 -4.29
N PRO A 119 -19.52 16.36 -4.34
CA PRO A 119 -20.29 15.97 -3.17
C PRO A 119 -19.64 14.76 -2.46
N LEU A 120 -19.58 14.80 -1.14
CA LEU A 120 -18.98 13.72 -0.36
C LEU A 120 -19.81 12.44 -0.47
N THR A 121 -19.18 11.35 -0.90
CA THR A 121 -19.77 10.00 -0.91
C THR A 121 -19.59 9.26 0.41
N SER A 122 -18.70 9.75 1.27
CA SER A 122 -18.37 9.22 2.59
C SER A 122 -18.11 10.37 3.57
N ASN A 123 -18.34 10.12 4.86
CA ASN A 123 -17.95 11.03 5.94
C ASN A 123 -16.47 10.89 6.33
N VAL A 124 -15.72 9.97 5.71
CA VAL A 124 -14.29 9.77 5.93
C VAL A 124 -13.51 10.44 4.79
N THR A 125 -12.70 11.44 5.12
CA THR A 125 -11.81 12.12 4.16
C THR A 125 -10.57 11.26 3.87
N CYS A 126 -9.78 11.63 2.86
CA CYS A 126 -8.51 10.97 2.56
C CYS A 126 -7.42 11.18 3.64
N PHE A 127 -7.56 12.19 4.50
CA PHE A 127 -6.64 12.42 5.63
C PHE A 127 -7.13 11.79 6.93
N ASN A 128 -8.46 11.75 7.12
CA ASN A 128 -9.16 11.26 8.30
C ASN A 128 -8.56 11.80 9.62
N ASN A 129 -8.14 13.07 9.62
CA ASN A 129 -7.47 13.71 10.74
C ASN A 129 -7.62 15.22 10.64
N TYR A 130 -8.44 15.81 11.52
CA TYR A 130 -8.78 17.22 11.48
C TYR A 130 -7.57 18.17 11.58
N ALA A 131 -6.52 17.81 12.35
CA ALA A 131 -5.35 18.67 12.48
C ALA A 131 -4.57 18.75 11.15
N ILE A 132 -4.49 17.64 10.43
CA ILE A 132 -3.84 17.57 9.10
C ILE A 132 -4.71 18.27 8.07
N GLU A 133 -6.02 18.04 8.08
CA GLU A 133 -6.97 18.72 7.18
C GLU A 133 -6.91 20.24 7.34
N GLU A 134 -6.86 20.75 8.57
CA GLU A 134 -6.73 22.18 8.85
C GLU A 134 -5.42 22.75 8.28
N ALA A 135 -4.30 22.04 8.47
CA ALA A 135 -3.00 22.46 7.96
C ALA A 135 -2.96 22.50 6.43
N VAL A 136 -3.47 21.46 5.76
CA VAL A 136 -3.56 21.39 4.30
C VAL A 136 -4.49 22.48 3.76
N GLN A 137 -5.62 22.73 4.41
CA GLN A 137 -6.54 23.79 4.02
C GLN A 137 -5.90 25.18 4.12
N LYS A 138 -5.15 25.45 5.20
CA LYS A 138 -4.38 26.70 5.31
C LYS A 138 -3.26 26.79 4.27
N GLY A 139 -2.64 25.66 3.92
CA GLY A 139 -1.67 25.56 2.82
C GLY A 139 -2.26 25.97 1.47
N LEU A 140 -3.47 25.50 1.15
CA LEU A 140 -4.22 25.90 -0.06
C LEU A 140 -4.50 27.41 -0.08
N VAL A 141 -4.99 27.97 1.03
CA VAL A 141 -5.30 29.41 1.15
C VAL A 141 -4.03 30.25 1.02
N ALA A 142 -2.93 29.85 1.66
CA ALA A 142 -1.65 30.55 1.59
C ALA A 142 -1.08 30.57 0.17
N ALA A 143 -1.28 29.49 -0.59
CA ALA A 143 -0.92 29.40 -2.01
C ALA A 143 -1.88 30.17 -2.94
N ARG A 144 -2.96 30.76 -2.41
CA ARG A 144 -4.02 31.46 -3.16
C ARG A 144 -4.84 30.56 -4.10
N VAL A 145 -4.90 29.26 -3.80
CA VAL A 145 -5.77 28.31 -4.53
C VAL A 145 -7.23 28.61 -4.21
N THR A 146 -8.09 28.66 -5.24
CA THR A 146 -9.53 28.85 -5.03
C THR A 146 -10.21 27.48 -4.90
N THR A 147 -10.74 27.18 -3.72
CA THR A 147 -11.41 25.90 -3.46
C THR A 147 -12.93 26.03 -3.56
N TYR A 148 -13.57 25.10 -4.26
CA TYR A 148 -15.03 24.97 -4.38
C TYR A 148 -15.47 23.63 -3.82
N TYR A 149 -16.58 23.60 -3.11
CA TYR A 149 -17.12 22.41 -2.47
C TYR A 149 -18.46 22.04 -3.06
N ASN A 150 -18.84 20.76 -2.90
CA ASN A 150 -20.14 20.23 -3.30
C ASN A 150 -20.50 20.54 -4.77
N CYS A 151 -19.52 20.41 -5.66
CA CYS A 151 -19.64 20.72 -7.08
C CYS A 151 -19.74 19.43 -7.90
N LYS A 152 -20.90 19.17 -8.52
CA LYS A 152 -21.07 18.03 -9.43
C LYS A 152 -20.70 18.45 -10.85
N LEU A 153 -19.72 17.81 -11.47
CA LEU A 153 -19.35 18.05 -12.86
C LEU A 153 -20.56 17.79 -13.77
N ALA A 154 -20.96 18.79 -14.56
CA ALA A 154 -22.11 18.72 -15.45
C ALA A 154 -21.68 18.46 -16.89
N GLN A 155 -20.79 19.29 -17.44
CA GLN A 155 -20.32 19.19 -18.83
C GLN A 155 -19.02 19.97 -19.05
N TRP A 156 -18.28 19.57 -20.08
CA TRP A 156 -17.17 20.32 -20.66
C TRP A 156 -17.65 21.13 -21.86
N ASN A 157 -17.03 22.29 -22.11
CA ASN A 157 -17.27 23.09 -23.33
C ASN A 157 -18.75 23.35 -23.64
N ASP A 158 -19.58 23.52 -22.62
CA ASP A 158 -21.04 23.68 -22.73
C ASP A 158 -21.78 22.53 -23.48
N GLY A 159 -21.21 21.33 -23.45
CA GLY A 159 -21.74 20.15 -24.14
C GLY A 159 -21.27 20.03 -25.60
N ALA A 160 -20.39 20.91 -26.07
CA ALA A 160 -19.70 20.78 -27.35
C ALA A 160 -18.57 19.74 -27.29
N ASP A 161 -17.84 19.61 -28.40
CA ASP A 161 -16.66 18.73 -28.49
C ASP A 161 -15.66 19.05 -27.35
N PRO A 162 -15.30 18.06 -26.52
CA PRO A 162 -14.37 18.27 -25.41
C PRO A 162 -12.92 18.45 -25.86
N ASP A 163 -12.55 18.26 -27.14
CA ASP A 163 -11.16 18.39 -27.57
C ASP A 163 -10.88 19.73 -28.31
N PRO A 164 -10.11 20.68 -27.73
CA PRO A 164 -9.54 20.67 -26.37
C PRO A 164 -10.52 21.20 -25.29
N ILE A 165 -10.33 20.78 -24.03
CA ILE A 165 -11.16 21.24 -22.90
C ILE A 165 -10.78 22.70 -22.58
N CYS A 166 -11.72 23.61 -22.77
CA CYS A 166 -11.55 25.06 -22.55
C CYS A 166 -12.33 25.57 -21.33
N CYS A 167 -13.40 24.87 -20.93
CA CYS A 167 -14.15 25.19 -19.72
C CYS A 167 -14.92 23.99 -19.16
N SER A 168 -15.18 24.04 -17.86
CA SER A 168 -16.00 23.06 -17.14
C SER A 168 -17.14 23.75 -16.40
N SER A 169 -18.34 23.19 -16.53
CA SER A 169 -19.54 23.63 -15.82
C SER A 169 -19.90 22.63 -14.72
N PHE A 170 -20.26 23.15 -13.56
CA PHE A 170 -20.63 22.40 -12.38
C PHE A 170 -22.00 22.81 -11.86
N THR A 171 -22.78 21.82 -11.44
CA THR A 171 -23.95 22.04 -10.59
C THR A 171 -23.48 22.22 -9.15
N THR A 172 -23.98 23.26 -8.48
CA THR A 172 -23.72 23.53 -7.06
C THR A 172 -25.05 23.67 -6.32
N ASP A 173 -25.03 23.76 -4.99
CA ASP A 173 -26.23 24.00 -4.17
C ASP A 173 -26.95 25.32 -4.47
N SER A 174 -26.26 26.25 -5.14
CA SER A 174 -26.77 27.58 -5.42
C SER A 174 -26.90 27.82 -6.91
N LYS A 175 -25.91 28.47 -7.52
CA LYS A 175 -25.89 28.81 -8.94
C LYS A 175 -24.92 27.88 -9.68
N PRO A 176 -25.21 27.55 -10.96
CA PRO A 176 -24.23 26.88 -11.80
C PRO A 176 -22.89 27.63 -11.78
N LEU A 177 -21.81 26.87 -11.56
CA LEU A 177 -20.45 27.39 -11.56
C LEU A 177 -19.82 27.04 -12.91
N LYS A 178 -19.29 28.04 -13.60
CA LYS A 178 -18.53 27.85 -14.83
C LYS A 178 -17.12 28.37 -14.64
N LEU A 179 -16.13 27.53 -14.95
CA LEU A 179 -14.72 27.85 -14.85
C LEU A 179 -14.06 27.59 -16.20
N THR A 180 -13.29 28.57 -16.70
CA THR A 180 -12.42 28.37 -17.86
C THR A 180 -11.13 27.68 -17.40
N CYS A 181 -10.53 26.87 -18.27
CA CYS A 181 -9.25 26.23 -18.00
C CYS A 181 -8.49 25.92 -19.29
N THR A 182 -7.18 25.72 -19.16
CA THR A 182 -6.35 25.09 -20.20
C THR A 182 -5.98 23.66 -19.85
N ALA A 183 -6.14 23.27 -18.58
CA ALA A 183 -5.96 21.90 -18.11
C ALA A 183 -7.04 21.53 -17.11
N PHE A 184 -7.53 20.28 -17.23
CA PHE A 184 -8.53 19.71 -16.33
C PHE A 184 -8.06 18.34 -15.85
N PHE A 185 -7.83 18.19 -14.55
CA PHE A 185 -7.44 16.92 -13.93
C PHE A 185 -8.63 16.34 -13.16
N ASN A 186 -9.03 15.11 -13.47
CA ASN A 186 -10.17 14.44 -12.83
C ASN A 186 -9.72 13.30 -11.91
N PHE A 187 -9.94 13.47 -10.61
CA PHE A 187 -9.69 12.51 -9.55
C PHE A 187 -10.94 12.21 -8.71
N SER A 188 -12.14 12.44 -9.27
CA SER A 188 -13.41 12.28 -8.55
C SER A 188 -13.68 10.83 -8.15
N GLU A 189 -13.52 9.87 -9.07
CA GLU A 189 -13.74 8.45 -8.82
C GLU A 189 -12.74 7.60 -9.60
N LYS A 190 -12.19 6.56 -8.95
CA LYS A 190 -11.46 5.49 -9.64
C LYS A 190 -12.48 4.43 -10.07
N LYS A 191 -12.55 4.17 -11.38
CA LYS A 191 -13.42 3.14 -11.96
C LYS A 191 -12.61 2.10 -12.70
N VAL A 192 -13.24 0.97 -12.97
CA VAL A 192 -12.71 -0.02 -13.90
C VAL A 192 -12.54 0.63 -15.27
N ASP A 193 -11.44 0.29 -15.95
CA ASP A 193 -11.24 0.66 -17.34
C ASP A 193 -12.42 0.15 -18.20
N VAL A 194 -12.83 0.94 -19.19
CA VAL A 194 -14.03 0.65 -19.98
C VAL A 194 -13.84 -0.64 -20.79
N ASP A 195 -12.65 -0.90 -21.31
CA ASP A 195 -12.38 -2.07 -22.11
C ASP A 195 -12.17 -3.32 -21.24
N ALA A 196 -11.54 -3.17 -20.07
CA ALA A 196 -11.52 -4.23 -19.05
C ALA A 196 -12.96 -4.61 -18.63
N PHE A 197 -13.82 -3.62 -18.37
CA PHE A 197 -15.23 -3.87 -18.04
C PHE A 197 -15.96 -4.60 -19.16
N LYS A 198 -15.81 -4.16 -20.42
CA LYS A 198 -16.41 -4.85 -21.58
C LYS A 198 -15.91 -6.28 -21.69
N ALA A 199 -14.61 -6.52 -21.51
CA ALA A 199 -14.01 -7.85 -21.59
C ALA A 199 -14.58 -8.78 -20.52
N ILE A 200 -14.66 -8.31 -19.27
CA ILE A 200 -15.23 -9.05 -18.14
C ILE A 200 -16.69 -9.44 -18.40
N ASN A 201 -17.51 -8.49 -18.86
CA ASN A 201 -18.92 -8.77 -19.18
C ASN A 201 -19.08 -9.70 -20.39
N SER A 202 -18.26 -9.52 -21.42
CA SER A 202 -18.30 -10.37 -22.63
C SER A 202 -17.87 -11.81 -22.34
N ALA A 203 -17.03 -12.00 -21.32
CA ALA A 203 -16.64 -13.31 -20.79
C ALA A 203 -17.65 -13.91 -19.81
N CYS A 204 -18.83 -13.27 -19.61
CA CYS A 204 -19.86 -13.71 -18.67
C CYS A 204 -19.34 -13.89 -17.23
N LEU A 205 -18.34 -13.08 -16.83
CA LEU A 205 -17.85 -13.07 -15.47
C LEU A 205 -18.78 -12.27 -14.56
N VAL A 206 -19.01 -12.76 -13.35
CA VAL A 206 -19.92 -12.11 -12.39
C VAL A 206 -19.35 -10.76 -11.95
N TYR A 207 -20.07 -9.69 -12.30
CA TYR A 207 -19.70 -8.31 -11.98
C TYR A 207 -20.83 -7.60 -11.23
N ASP A 208 -20.54 -7.11 -10.03
CA ASP A 208 -21.49 -6.39 -9.15
C ASP A 208 -20.77 -5.19 -8.53
N GLY A 209 -20.63 -4.13 -9.33
CA GLY A 209 -19.77 -2.98 -9.04
C GLY A 209 -18.27 -3.29 -9.11
N LYS A 210 -17.88 -4.54 -8.92
CA LYS A 210 -16.53 -5.13 -8.94
C LYS A 210 -16.59 -6.57 -9.44
N LEU A 211 -15.46 -7.10 -9.91
CA LEU A 211 -15.34 -8.51 -10.33
C LEU A 211 -15.41 -9.44 -9.11
N ALA A 212 -16.38 -10.35 -9.09
CA ALA A 212 -16.58 -11.28 -7.98
C ALA A 212 -15.55 -12.41 -8.01
N ILE A 213 -14.93 -12.68 -6.86
CA ILE A 213 -13.97 -13.75 -6.66
C ILE A 213 -14.30 -14.60 -5.41
N ASP A 214 -13.74 -15.80 -5.34
CA ASP A 214 -13.69 -16.61 -4.12
C ASP A 214 -12.46 -16.29 -3.26
N THR A 215 -12.29 -17.06 -2.17
CA THR A 215 -11.21 -16.94 -1.19
C THR A 215 -9.84 -17.35 -1.74
N THR A 216 -9.81 -17.99 -2.90
CA THR A 216 -8.62 -18.43 -3.64
C THR A 216 -8.45 -17.69 -4.97
N PHE A 217 -9.06 -16.50 -5.09
CA PHE A 217 -8.97 -15.60 -6.24
C PHE A 217 -9.67 -16.07 -7.53
N HIS A 218 -10.40 -17.18 -7.53
CA HIS A 218 -11.13 -17.60 -8.73
C HIS A 218 -12.36 -16.73 -8.96
N THR A 219 -12.67 -16.49 -10.23
CA THR A 219 -13.98 -15.99 -10.63
C THR A 219 -15.02 -17.12 -10.68
N ASN A 220 -16.20 -16.88 -11.26
CA ASN A 220 -17.15 -17.95 -11.56
C ASN A 220 -16.63 -18.94 -12.63
N ASP A 221 -15.60 -18.56 -13.38
CA ASP A 221 -14.81 -19.49 -14.19
C ASP A 221 -13.52 -19.85 -13.43
N SER A 222 -13.35 -21.13 -13.10
CA SER A 222 -12.20 -21.63 -12.33
C SER A 222 -10.87 -21.54 -13.08
N SER A 223 -10.88 -21.33 -14.40
CA SER A 223 -9.67 -21.07 -15.18
C SER A 223 -9.23 -19.60 -15.09
N ILE A 224 -10.09 -18.70 -14.60
CA ILE A 224 -9.84 -17.27 -14.52
C ILE A 224 -9.75 -16.86 -13.06
N ARG A 225 -8.58 -16.33 -12.67
CA ARG A 225 -8.35 -15.72 -11.37
C ARG A 225 -8.20 -14.22 -11.49
N ALA A 226 -8.57 -13.49 -10.44
CA ALA A 226 -8.44 -12.04 -10.39
C ALA A 226 -8.08 -11.55 -8.98
N ALA A 227 -7.34 -10.46 -8.91
CA ALA A 227 -6.98 -9.82 -7.65
C ALA A 227 -6.84 -8.30 -7.81
N GLY A 228 -6.59 -7.60 -6.70
CA GLY A 228 -6.41 -6.15 -6.69
C GLY A 228 -7.72 -5.35 -6.64
N PRO A 229 -7.66 -4.01 -6.67
CA PRO A 229 -8.78 -3.13 -6.31
C PRO A 229 -10.08 -3.30 -7.10
N LEU A 230 -10.01 -3.94 -8.29
CA LEU A 230 -11.15 -4.29 -9.13
C LEU A 230 -12.04 -5.40 -8.53
N THR A 231 -11.52 -6.21 -7.61
CA THR A 231 -12.21 -7.42 -7.16
C THR A 231 -12.94 -7.24 -5.82
N LYS A 232 -14.00 -8.02 -5.64
CA LYS A 232 -14.75 -8.19 -4.38
C LYS A 232 -14.96 -9.68 -4.11
N TYR A 233 -15.10 -10.07 -2.86
CA TYR A 233 -15.54 -11.43 -2.56
C TYR A 233 -16.99 -11.64 -2.99
N SER A 234 -17.31 -12.85 -3.45
CA SER A 234 -18.65 -13.25 -3.85
C SER A 234 -19.68 -13.00 -2.73
N ASN A 235 -20.91 -12.64 -3.09
CA ASN A 235 -21.96 -12.32 -2.12
C ASN A 235 -22.30 -13.50 -1.18
N ARG A 236 -21.90 -14.74 -1.53
CA ARG A 236 -22.02 -15.93 -0.66
C ARG A 236 -21.30 -15.80 0.69
N TYR A 237 -20.32 -14.90 0.77
CA TYR A 237 -19.55 -14.63 1.99
C TYR A 237 -20.19 -13.57 2.89
N TYR A 238 -21.28 -12.91 2.46
CA TYR A 238 -22.00 -11.87 3.21
C TYR A 238 -21.11 -10.68 3.67
N VAL A 239 -20.07 -10.34 2.90
CA VAL A 239 -19.08 -9.29 3.22
C VAL A 239 -18.84 -8.33 2.05
N ASN A 240 -19.91 -7.74 1.52
CA ASN A 240 -19.86 -6.92 0.30
C ASN A 240 -18.90 -5.72 0.38
N GLU A 241 -18.70 -5.16 1.58
CA GLU A 241 -17.79 -4.03 1.81
C GLU A 241 -16.31 -4.46 1.83
N TRP A 242 -16.04 -5.74 2.10
CA TRP A 242 -14.69 -6.28 2.21
C TRP A 242 -14.16 -6.59 0.80
N CYS A 243 -13.44 -5.63 0.21
CA CYS A 243 -12.88 -5.75 -1.13
C CYS A 243 -11.42 -5.34 -1.18
N HIS A 244 -10.70 -5.84 -2.19
CA HIS A 244 -9.25 -5.69 -2.32
C HIS A 244 -8.74 -4.25 -2.38
N SER A 245 -9.61 -3.26 -2.62
CA SER A 245 -9.23 -1.84 -2.60
C SER A 245 -8.88 -1.30 -1.21
N TYR A 246 -9.26 -1.99 -0.13
CA TYR A 246 -8.96 -1.57 1.24
C TYR A 246 -7.69 -2.23 1.82
N PHE A 247 -7.02 -3.08 1.04
CA PHE A 247 -5.87 -3.86 1.48
C PHE A 247 -4.63 -3.57 0.63
N SER A 248 -3.46 -3.95 1.16
CA SER A 248 -2.21 -3.81 0.44
C SER A 248 -2.21 -4.65 -0.83
N SER A 249 -2.14 -3.99 -1.99
CA SER A 249 -2.04 -4.69 -3.28
C SER A 249 -0.77 -5.54 -3.38
N LYS A 250 0.30 -5.16 -2.66
CA LYS A 250 1.53 -5.97 -2.56
C LYS A 250 1.28 -7.29 -1.84
N GLU A 251 0.58 -7.27 -0.71
CA GLU A 251 0.23 -8.49 0.03
C GLU A 251 -0.74 -9.36 -0.76
N ILE A 252 -1.77 -8.76 -1.36
CA ILE A 252 -2.72 -9.48 -2.21
C ILE A 252 -2.01 -10.16 -3.38
N GLY A 253 -1.13 -9.44 -4.08
CA GLY A 253 -0.37 -9.99 -5.19
C GLY A 253 0.54 -11.14 -4.77
N PHE A 254 1.18 -11.03 -3.60
CA PHE A 254 1.98 -12.12 -3.02
C PHE A 254 1.12 -13.35 -2.73
N GLN A 255 -0.07 -13.19 -2.14
CA GLN A 255 -0.98 -14.30 -1.84
C GLN A 255 -1.52 -14.98 -3.11
N LEU A 256 -1.86 -14.19 -4.14
CA LEU A 256 -2.24 -14.73 -5.44
C LEU A 256 -1.10 -15.55 -6.04
N ALA A 257 0.12 -15.01 -6.04
CA ALA A 257 1.30 -15.69 -6.58
C ALA A 257 1.61 -16.99 -5.81
N ALA A 258 1.55 -16.97 -4.48
CA ALA A 258 1.73 -18.15 -3.65
C ALA A 258 0.68 -19.23 -3.95
N THR A 259 -0.59 -18.84 -4.15
CA THR A 259 -1.66 -19.75 -4.54
C THR A 259 -1.41 -20.35 -5.93
N MET A 260 -0.91 -19.54 -6.87
CA MET A 260 -0.59 -19.99 -8.23
C MET A 260 0.65 -20.87 -8.30
N LEU A 261 1.61 -20.75 -7.38
CA LEU A 261 2.87 -21.49 -7.41
C LEU A 261 2.65 -23.01 -7.40
N HIS A 262 1.60 -23.50 -6.73
CA HIS A 262 1.20 -24.91 -6.74
C HIS A 262 0.81 -25.45 -8.12
N LEU A 263 0.50 -24.58 -9.09
CA LEU A 263 0.23 -24.96 -10.47
C LEU A 263 1.51 -25.18 -11.29
N PHE A 264 2.63 -24.61 -10.84
CA PHE A 264 3.90 -24.57 -11.60
C PHE A 264 5.01 -25.38 -10.96
N ASP A 265 4.99 -25.55 -9.64
CA ASP A 265 5.99 -26.30 -8.91
C ASP A 265 5.46 -27.70 -8.51
N PRO A 266 5.84 -28.77 -9.23
CA PRO A 266 5.39 -30.13 -8.94
C PRO A 266 6.00 -30.71 -7.66
N THR A 267 6.96 -30.02 -7.03
CA THR A 267 7.56 -30.45 -5.77
C THR A 267 6.76 -30.00 -4.55
N LEU A 268 5.83 -29.06 -4.73
CA LEU A 268 4.92 -28.63 -3.69
C LEU A 268 3.79 -29.65 -3.49
N GLU A 269 3.40 -29.87 -2.24
CA GLU A 269 2.24 -30.71 -1.95
C GLU A 269 0.98 -30.09 -2.59
N PRO A 270 0.11 -30.92 -3.20
CA PRO A 270 -1.16 -30.44 -3.72
C PRO A 270 -1.95 -29.80 -2.58
N VAL A 271 -2.45 -28.58 -2.78
CA VAL A 271 -3.33 -27.93 -1.81
C VAL A 271 -4.57 -28.79 -1.67
N SER A 272 -4.77 -29.39 -0.49
CA SER A 272 -6.01 -30.08 -0.17
C SER A 272 -7.18 -29.11 -0.30
N GLU A 273 -8.28 -29.53 -0.95
CA GLU A 273 -9.49 -28.71 -1.03
C GLU A 273 -9.89 -28.26 0.39
N PRO A 274 -10.19 -26.97 0.59
CA PRO A 274 -10.63 -26.49 1.89
C PRO A 274 -11.85 -27.29 2.35
N SER A 275 -11.93 -27.61 3.64
CA SER A 275 -13.18 -28.13 4.21
C SER A 275 -14.32 -27.13 3.98
N GLU A 276 -15.57 -27.60 3.86
CA GLU A 276 -16.75 -26.74 3.64
C GLU A 276 -16.89 -25.59 4.67
N GLU A 277 -16.34 -25.77 5.87
CA GLU A 277 -16.29 -24.74 6.92
C GLU A 277 -15.21 -23.68 6.67
N CYS A 278 -14.01 -24.08 6.23
CA CYS A 278 -12.94 -23.16 5.83
C CYS A 278 -13.32 -22.36 4.57
N ASP A 279 -14.12 -22.95 3.70
CA ASP A 279 -14.59 -22.36 2.44
C ASP A 279 -15.51 -21.15 2.62
N ARG A 280 -15.95 -20.88 3.86
CA ARG A 280 -16.76 -19.70 4.23
C ARG A 280 -15.95 -18.56 4.85
N LEU A 281 -14.68 -18.78 5.18
CA LEU A 281 -13.83 -17.78 5.82
C LEU A 281 -13.05 -16.98 4.77
N ILE A 282 -13.10 -15.66 4.87
CA ILE A 282 -12.31 -14.79 3.99
C ILE A 282 -10.88 -14.61 4.53
N PRO A 283 -9.88 -14.48 3.64
CA PRO A 283 -8.52 -14.14 4.03
C PRO A 283 -8.44 -12.84 4.84
N ILE A 284 -7.61 -12.86 5.88
CA ILE A 284 -7.26 -11.68 6.67
C ILE A 284 -5.91 -11.16 6.20
N TYR A 285 -5.90 -9.94 5.67
CA TYR A 285 -4.71 -9.22 5.25
C TYR A 285 -4.13 -8.40 6.41
N LYS A 286 -2.82 -8.47 6.63
CA LYS A 286 -2.14 -7.84 7.78
C LYS A 286 -1.16 -6.74 7.36
N GLY A 287 -0.72 -6.75 6.10
CA GLY A 287 0.17 -5.76 5.53
C GLY A 287 -0.46 -4.37 5.55
N PRO A 288 0.29 -3.31 5.90
CA PRO A 288 -0.30 -1.99 6.09
C PRO A 288 -0.87 -1.39 4.80
N SER A 289 -1.92 -0.57 4.97
CA SER A 289 -2.29 0.43 3.99
C SER A 289 -1.36 1.63 4.13
N ILE A 290 -0.82 2.11 3.02
CA ILE A 290 0.17 3.20 2.99
C ILE A 290 -0.31 4.25 2.00
N GLN A 291 -0.37 5.49 2.45
CA GLN A 291 -0.72 6.66 1.65
C GLN A 291 0.26 7.78 1.97
N GLY A 292 0.70 8.54 0.98
CA GLY A 292 1.63 9.64 1.21
C GLY A 292 1.94 10.42 -0.06
N GLY A 293 2.63 11.54 0.13
CA GLY A 293 3.00 12.44 -0.96
C GLY A 293 3.22 13.86 -0.46
N LEU A 294 3.61 14.75 -1.37
CA LEU A 294 3.66 16.18 -1.10
C LEU A 294 2.23 16.74 -1.19
N VAL A 295 1.79 17.47 -0.17
CA VAL A 295 0.44 18.07 -0.12
C VAL A 295 0.53 19.60 0.00
N PRO A 296 -0.56 20.35 -0.27
CA PRO A 296 -0.56 21.80 -0.27
C PRO A 296 -0.02 22.39 1.05
N GLY A 297 0.76 23.46 0.94
CA GLY A 297 1.56 24.00 2.05
C GLY A 297 3.01 23.50 2.07
N GLY A 298 3.39 22.63 1.12
CA GLY A 298 4.76 22.09 1.02
C GLY A 298 5.03 20.99 2.04
N TYR A 299 3.98 20.34 2.54
CA TYR A 299 4.12 19.30 3.55
C TYR A 299 4.35 17.93 2.91
N HIS A 300 5.32 17.19 3.42
CA HIS A 300 5.47 15.75 3.23
C HIS A 300 4.48 15.04 4.15
N TYR A 301 3.50 14.38 3.55
CA TYR A 301 2.49 13.59 4.25
C TYR A 301 2.79 12.09 4.12
N LEU A 302 2.62 11.36 5.22
CA LEU A 302 2.63 9.91 5.24
C LEU A 302 1.59 9.41 6.24
N HIS A 303 0.78 8.46 5.82
CA HIS A 303 -0.11 7.72 6.67
C HIS A 303 0.05 6.22 6.43
N ILE A 304 0.32 5.51 7.51
CA ILE A 304 0.43 4.05 7.54
C ILE A 304 -0.65 3.58 8.50
N SER A 305 -1.48 2.63 8.11
CA SER A 305 -2.54 2.13 8.96
C SER A 305 -2.85 0.67 8.70
N LYS A 306 -3.44 0.03 9.71
CA LYS A 306 -4.03 -1.28 9.56
C LYS A 306 -5.11 -1.28 8.48
N PRO A 307 -5.11 -2.25 7.56
CA PRO A 307 -6.19 -2.40 6.60
C PRO A 307 -7.52 -2.60 7.31
N ALA A 308 -8.49 -1.78 6.97
CA ALA A 308 -9.83 -1.84 7.52
C ALA A 308 -10.81 -1.12 6.59
N ILE A 309 -12.09 -1.39 6.79
CA ILE A 309 -13.16 -0.57 6.22
C ILE A 309 -13.01 0.84 6.83
N PRO A 310 -12.97 1.90 6.01
CA PRO A 310 -12.79 3.26 6.49
C PRO A 310 -13.85 3.64 7.52
N SER A 311 -13.40 4.19 8.65
CA SER A 311 -14.26 4.75 9.69
C SER A 311 -13.66 6.07 10.19
N PRO A 312 -14.48 7.04 10.64
CA PRO A 312 -13.95 8.30 11.15
C PRO A 312 -12.99 8.07 12.31
N LEU A 313 -11.83 8.72 12.30
CA LEU A 313 -10.80 8.55 13.33
C LEU A 313 -11.34 8.80 14.74
N GLN A 314 -12.19 9.80 14.90
CA GLN A 314 -12.81 10.13 16.19
C GLN A 314 -13.71 9.00 16.71
N ALA A 315 -14.38 8.27 15.81
CA ALA A 315 -15.17 7.10 16.17
C ALA A 315 -14.30 5.91 16.54
N GLN A 316 -13.14 5.74 15.88
CA GLN A 316 -12.14 4.73 16.26
C GLN A 316 -11.59 5.02 17.67
N MET A 317 -11.21 6.27 17.93
CA MET A 317 -10.67 6.72 19.23
C MET A 317 -11.66 6.54 20.39
N ALA A 318 -12.97 6.55 20.11
CA ALA A 318 -14.00 6.35 21.12
C ALA A 318 -14.18 4.88 21.53
N GLN A 319 -13.56 3.93 20.82
CA GLN A 319 -13.67 2.51 21.14
C GLN A 319 -12.87 2.15 22.41
N PRO A 320 -13.40 1.28 23.29
CA PRO A 320 -12.72 0.93 24.54
C PRO A 320 -11.40 0.18 24.33
N ASN A 321 -11.26 -0.53 23.20
CA ASN A 321 -10.09 -1.29 22.79
C ASN A 321 -9.11 -0.51 21.90
N TYR A 322 -9.29 0.81 21.77
CA TYR A 322 -8.49 1.64 20.87
C TYR A 322 -6.99 1.64 21.23
N GLY A 323 -6.65 1.58 22.53
CA GLY A 323 -5.27 1.71 23.00
C GLY A 323 -4.92 3.17 23.32
N GLN A 324 -3.76 3.65 22.87
CA GLN A 324 -3.26 5.00 23.18
C GLN A 324 -2.56 5.65 21.99
N GLU A 325 -2.44 6.98 22.04
CA GLU A 325 -1.73 7.79 21.04
C GLU A 325 -0.50 8.46 21.65
N ILE A 326 0.56 8.54 20.85
CA ILE A 326 1.75 9.35 21.12
C ILE A 326 1.85 10.38 20.01
N ILE A 327 1.81 11.66 20.39
CA ILE A 327 1.82 12.77 19.43
C ILE A 327 2.94 13.74 19.81
N THR A 328 3.78 14.08 18.83
CA THR A 328 4.78 15.16 18.92
C THR A 328 4.54 16.18 17.82
N GLY A 329 4.90 17.43 18.10
CA GLY A 329 4.71 18.55 17.17
C GLY A 329 3.26 18.93 16.91
N LYS A 330 3.03 19.76 15.89
CA LYS A 330 1.73 20.31 15.48
C LYS A 330 1.64 20.36 13.97
N ALA A 331 0.50 19.98 13.41
CA ALA A 331 0.31 19.92 11.95
C ALA A 331 0.57 21.28 11.28
N LEU A 332 0.10 22.37 11.89
CA LEU A 332 0.31 23.73 11.42
C LEU A 332 1.79 24.17 11.38
N ASN A 333 2.62 23.61 12.27
CA ASN A 333 4.04 23.90 12.32
C ASN A 333 4.85 23.07 11.30
N GLY A 334 4.24 22.02 10.73
CA GLY A 334 4.94 21.10 9.85
C GLY A 334 5.97 20.23 10.56
N ASP A 335 5.71 19.85 11.81
CA ASP A 335 6.52 18.92 12.61
C ASP A 335 5.64 17.85 13.28
N TYR A 336 4.45 17.58 12.72
CA TYR A 336 3.48 16.66 13.31
C TYR A 336 3.87 15.21 13.07
N PHE A 337 3.88 14.45 14.17
CA PHE A 337 4.02 13.01 14.16
C PHE A 337 3.04 12.42 15.15
N ARG A 338 2.19 11.52 14.68
CA ARG A 338 1.25 10.74 15.50
C ARG A 338 1.54 9.26 15.32
N LEU A 339 1.69 8.56 16.45
CA LEU A 339 1.79 7.12 16.52
C LEU A 339 0.60 6.57 17.32
N HIS A 340 -0.15 5.64 16.74
CA HIS A 340 -1.24 4.94 17.41
C HIS A 340 -0.78 3.53 17.80
N ILE A 341 -0.91 3.25 19.09
CA ILE A 341 -0.53 1.99 19.71
C ILE A 341 -1.81 1.32 20.21
N ASN A 342 -2.12 0.14 19.68
CA ASN A 342 -3.36 -0.56 20.02
C ASN A 342 -3.33 -1.16 21.44
N GLN A 343 -4.44 -1.79 21.85
CA GLN A 343 -4.56 -2.43 23.16
C GLN A 343 -3.51 -3.53 23.45
N TYR A 344 -2.84 -4.05 22.42
CA TYR A 344 -1.79 -5.06 22.54
C TYR A 344 -0.38 -4.47 22.53
N SER A 345 -0.25 -3.14 22.68
CA SER A 345 1.04 -2.43 22.65
C SER A 345 1.78 -2.51 21.30
N MET A 346 1.04 -2.74 20.21
CA MET A 346 1.57 -2.78 18.85
C MET A 346 1.27 -1.47 18.11
N VAL A 347 2.21 -1.00 17.29
CA VAL A 347 1.97 0.13 16.38
C VAL A 347 0.94 -0.28 15.32
N GLU A 348 -0.22 0.36 15.35
CA GLU A 348 -1.35 0.07 14.45
C GLU A 348 -1.57 1.17 13.41
N ALA A 349 -1.15 2.41 13.69
CA ALA A 349 -1.11 3.47 12.68
C ALA A 349 -0.03 4.52 12.96
N ILE A 350 0.42 5.19 11.89
CA ILE A 350 1.37 6.29 11.90
C ILE A 350 0.81 7.40 10.99
N SER A 351 0.81 8.65 11.45
CA SER A 351 0.41 9.81 10.65
C SER A 351 1.43 10.92 10.81
N CYS A 352 2.04 11.33 9.72
CA CYS A 352 3.12 12.32 9.67
C CYS A 352 2.73 13.46 8.74
N LEU A 353 2.98 14.70 9.17
CA LEU A 353 2.90 15.89 8.33
C LEU A 353 4.08 16.80 8.65
N SER A 354 5.05 16.86 7.74
CA SER A 354 6.33 17.54 7.95
C SER A 354 6.67 18.51 6.82
N LEU A 355 7.21 19.69 7.14
CA LEU A 355 7.82 20.56 6.13
C LEU A 355 9.18 20.04 5.66
N LYS A 356 9.83 19.19 6.46
CA LYS A 356 11.09 18.54 6.11
C LYS A 356 10.84 17.14 5.55
N PRO A 357 11.58 16.72 4.51
CA PRO A 357 11.51 15.34 4.04
C PRO A 357 11.96 14.37 5.14
N PHE A 358 11.36 13.19 5.15
CA PHE A 358 11.70 12.10 6.07
C PHE A 358 11.71 10.75 5.31
N PRO A 359 12.46 9.74 5.81
CA PRO A 359 12.59 8.44 5.16
C PRO A 359 11.33 7.61 5.41
N ALA A 360 10.35 7.73 4.51
CA ALA A 360 9.07 7.00 4.61
C ALA A 360 9.26 5.49 4.72
N SER A 361 10.23 4.91 3.99
CA SER A 361 10.57 3.47 4.05
C SER A 361 10.88 3.00 5.47
N ASN A 362 11.62 3.82 6.23
CA ASN A 362 12.01 3.49 7.60
C ASN A 362 10.79 3.52 8.53
N LEU A 363 9.93 4.54 8.39
CA LEU A 363 8.73 4.65 9.21
C LEU A 363 7.74 3.51 8.93
N ILE A 364 7.67 3.00 7.69
CA ILE A 364 6.86 1.83 7.34
C ILE A 364 7.29 0.59 8.15
N CYS A 365 8.59 0.40 8.41
CA CYS A 365 9.09 -0.73 9.21
C CYS A 365 8.65 -0.70 10.68
N LEU A 366 8.20 0.45 11.19
CA LEU A 366 7.70 0.59 12.56
C LEU A 366 6.28 0.03 12.72
N TYR A 367 5.51 -0.05 11.63
CA TYR A 367 4.16 -0.62 11.66
C TYR A 367 4.20 -2.08 12.09
N GLY A 368 3.31 -2.48 12.99
CA GLY A 368 3.25 -3.84 13.51
C GLY A 368 4.41 -4.19 14.46
N GLN A 369 5.23 -3.23 14.89
CA GLN A 369 6.23 -3.45 15.93
C GLN A 369 5.65 -3.18 17.32
N HIS A 370 6.13 -3.92 18.32
CA HIS A 370 5.74 -3.72 19.72
C HIS A 370 6.51 -2.53 20.32
N GLU A 371 5.86 -1.69 21.13
CA GLU A 371 6.46 -0.47 21.70
C GLU A 371 7.77 -0.71 22.46
N ARG A 372 7.89 -1.87 23.13
CA ARG A 372 9.14 -2.31 23.80
C ARG A 372 10.32 -2.51 22.86
N LEU A 373 10.08 -3.04 21.66
CA LEU A 373 11.11 -3.16 20.63
C LEU A 373 11.54 -1.78 20.13
N LEU A 374 10.59 -0.84 20.10
CA LEU A 374 10.83 0.58 19.84
C LEU A 374 11.42 1.29 21.06
N ASN A 375 12.34 0.61 21.75
CA ASN A 375 13.07 1.10 22.91
C ASN A 375 12.16 1.62 24.04
N ASN A 376 11.21 0.77 24.48
CA ASN A 376 10.21 1.07 25.54
C ASN A 376 9.54 2.44 25.34
N LEU A 377 9.10 2.69 24.11
CA LEU A 377 8.59 3.95 23.61
C LEU A 377 7.58 4.59 24.57
N CYS A 378 6.61 3.80 25.05
CA CYS A 378 5.52 4.30 25.88
C CYS A 378 5.99 4.84 27.22
N SER A 379 6.93 4.15 27.88
CA SER A 379 7.47 4.59 29.17
C SER A 379 8.28 5.87 29.00
N ARG A 380 9.17 5.88 28.00
CA ARG A 380 10.05 7.02 27.72
C ARG A 380 9.27 8.27 27.35
N PHE A 381 8.20 8.15 26.57
CA PHE A 381 7.32 9.27 26.27
C PHE A 381 6.62 9.80 27.52
N LYS A 382 6.07 8.92 28.38
CA LYS A 382 5.44 9.32 29.64
C LYS A 382 6.41 10.00 30.61
N GLU A 383 7.68 9.60 30.59
CA GLU A 383 8.77 10.20 31.36
C GLU A 383 9.29 11.52 30.75
N GLY A 384 8.78 11.95 29.59
CA GLY A 384 9.21 13.19 28.93
C GLY A 384 10.57 13.09 28.23
N LEU A 385 11.11 11.88 28.05
CA LEU A 385 12.39 11.64 27.38
C LEU A 385 12.29 11.76 25.85
N ILE A 386 11.07 11.73 25.29
CA ILE A 386 10.80 11.83 23.86
C ILE A 386 10.02 13.12 23.61
N GLN A 387 10.69 14.09 22.98
CA GLN A 387 10.08 15.38 22.63
C GLN A 387 9.70 15.47 21.16
N ASP A 388 10.43 14.75 20.30
CA ASP A 388 10.23 14.72 18.86
C ASP A 388 10.44 13.29 18.34
N LEU A 389 9.37 12.70 17.78
CA LEU A 389 9.43 11.35 17.22
C LEU A 389 10.26 11.27 15.95
N TYR A 390 10.39 12.36 15.17
CA TYR A 390 11.27 12.34 13.98
C TYR A 390 12.72 12.13 14.40
N SER A 391 13.21 12.90 15.38
CA SER A 391 14.56 12.74 15.91
C SER A 391 14.76 11.40 16.62
N TYR A 392 13.77 10.97 17.42
CA TYR A 392 13.84 9.69 18.15
C TYR A 392 14.00 8.48 17.24
N PHE A 393 13.24 8.43 16.14
CA PHE A 393 13.30 7.34 15.17
C PHE A 393 14.48 7.43 14.19
N MET A 394 15.31 8.48 14.31
CA MET A 394 16.59 8.61 13.60
C MET A 394 17.78 8.14 14.43
N GLU A 395 17.56 7.75 15.70
CA GLU A 395 18.62 7.23 16.55
C GLU A 395 19.18 5.90 16.02
N ALA A 396 20.46 5.67 16.25
CA ALA A 396 21.21 4.56 15.66
C ALA A 396 20.64 3.16 15.99
N TRP A 397 19.94 3.00 17.12
CA TRP A 397 19.32 1.73 17.49
C TRP A 397 18.19 1.31 16.54
N CYS A 398 17.52 2.27 15.87
CA CYS A 398 16.44 1.97 14.93
C CYS A 398 16.95 1.28 13.66
N MET A 399 18.22 1.45 13.31
CA MET A 399 18.78 0.95 12.03
C MET A 399 18.64 -0.57 11.90
N ALA A 400 18.71 -1.30 13.01
CA ALA A 400 18.48 -2.75 13.02
C ALA A 400 17.04 -3.11 12.59
N ILE A 401 16.05 -2.27 12.89
CA ILE A 401 14.63 -2.49 12.55
C ILE A 401 14.35 -2.09 11.08
N TYR A 402 15.09 -1.10 10.56
CA TYR A 402 14.93 -0.60 9.19
C TYR A 402 15.60 -1.46 8.12
N HIS A 403 16.46 -2.39 8.52
CA HIS A 403 17.12 -3.29 7.58
C HIS A 403 16.08 -4.24 6.96
N ASP A 404 16.19 -4.47 5.65
CA ASP A 404 15.31 -5.35 4.88
C ASP A 404 15.21 -6.79 5.45
N ARG A 405 16.32 -7.37 5.88
CA ARG A 405 16.44 -8.70 6.51
C ARG A 405 15.91 -8.77 7.95
N PHE A 406 15.50 -7.65 8.55
CA PHE A 406 14.96 -7.68 9.91
C PHE A 406 13.70 -8.55 9.99
N ILE A 407 12.87 -8.55 8.94
CA ILE A 407 11.65 -9.36 8.89
C ILE A 407 11.94 -10.86 8.88
N ASP A 408 12.97 -11.28 8.16
CA ASP A 408 13.43 -12.68 8.13
C ASP A 408 13.92 -13.11 9.52
N PHE A 409 14.72 -12.25 10.17
CA PHE A 409 15.13 -12.46 11.56
C PHE A 409 13.94 -12.58 12.51
N GLN A 410 12.94 -11.71 12.40
CA GLN A 410 11.72 -11.79 13.23
C GLN A 410 10.97 -13.10 13.00
N GLN A 411 10.93 -13.56 11.76
CA GLN A 411 10.30 -14.82 11.39
C GLN A 411 11.05 -16.03 11.97
N GLU A 412 12.39 -16.06 11.88
CA GLU A 412 13.22 -17.10 12.52
C GLU A 412 12.99 -17.16 14.04
N VAL A 413 12.90 -16.00 14.71
CA VAL A 413 12.62 -15.94 16.16
C VAL A 413 11.23 -16.49 16.48
N ARG A 414 10.21 -16.15 15.67
CA ARG A 414 8.85 -16.70 15.83
C ARG A 414 8.83 -18.20 15.62
N GLU A 415 9.56 -18.72 14.64
CA GLU A 415 9.66 -20.16 14.37
C GLU A 415 10.32 -20.91 15.52
N ILE A 416 11.36 -20.36 16.15
CA ILE A 416 11.96 -20.94 17.36
C ILE A 416 10.90 -21.06 18.47
N LEU A 417 10.10 -20.00 18.69
CA LEU A 417 9.05 -20.00 19.71
C LEU A 417 7.89 -20.95 19.36
N ALA A 418 7.61 -21.16 18.08
CA ALA A 418 6.52 -22.00 17.62
C ALA A 418 6.87 -23.49 17.58
N SER A 419 8.10 -23.84 17.19
CA SER A 419 8.49 -25.22 16.88
C SER A 419 9.25 -25.93 17.98
N LYS A 420 10.05 -25.20 18.79
CA LYS A 420 10.90 -25.82 19.81
C LYS A 420 10.02 -26.43 20.90
N LYS A 421 10.23 -27.71 21.19
CA LYS A 421 9.67 -28.41 22.35
C LYS A 421 10.82 -28.79 23.27
N VAL A 422 10.67 -28.50 24.56
CA VAL A 422 11.71 -28.72 25.57
C VAL A 422 11.20 -29.74 26.57
N HIS A 423 11.87 -30.89 26.69
CA HIS A 423 11.49 -31.96 27.62
C HIS A 423 10.00 -32.38 27.52
N ASP A 424 9.51 -32.63 26.31
CA ASP A 424 8.11 -32.97 26.00
C ASP A 424 7.05 -31.94 26.45
N GLN A 425 7.48 -30.71 26.81
CA GLN A 425 6.58 -29.61 27.06
C GLN A 425 6.08 -28.97 25.76
N PRO A 426 4.85 -28.42 25.76
CA PRO A 426 4.33 -27.66 24.64
C PRO A 426 5.26 -26.49 24.26
N SER A 427 5.21 -26.08 22.99
CA SER A 427 5.99 -24.94 22.51
C SER A 427 5.51 -23.63 23.14
N MET A 428 6.30 -22.55 23.04
CA MET A 428 5.87 -21.25 23.57
C MET A 428 4.57 -20.75 22.93
N LYS A 429 4.34 -21.07 21.65
CA LYS A 429 3.09 -20.76 20.96
C LYS A 429 1.91 -21.51 21.59
N GLU A 430 2.02 -22.83 21.74
CA GLU A 430 0.99 -23.68 22.35
C GLU A 430 0.70 -23.26 23.80
N ILE A 431 1.73 -22.86 24.56
CA ILE A 431 1.56 -22.33 25.92
C ILE A 431 0.83 -21.00 25.90
N ALA A 432 1.21 -20.07 25.00
CA ALA A 432 0.54 -18.77 24.90
C ALA A 432 -0.94 -18.88 24.50
N GLU A 433 -1.28 -19.82 23.61
CA GLU A 433 -2.66 -20.14 23.24
C GLU A 433 -3.46 -20.63 24.47
N LYS A 434 -2.95 -21.62 25.21
CA LYS A 434 -3.59 -22.12 26.44
C LYS A 434 -3.77 -21.05 27.52
N VAL A 435 -2.83 -20.11 27.62
CA VAL A 435 -2.94 -18.97 28.54
C VAL A 435 -4.03 -17.99 28.07
N THR A 436 -4.21 -17.84 26.76
CA THR A 436 -5.22 -16.94 26.19
C THR A 436 -6.62 -17.53 26.29
N ASP A 437 -6.75 -18.85 26.18
CA ASP A 437 -8.01 -19.59 26.27
C ASP A 437 -8.41 -19.90 27.74
N ASP A 438 -7.71 -19.31 28.72
CA ASP A 438 -7.89 -19.53 30.16
C ASP A 438 -7.84 -21.03 30.58
N GLU A 439 -7.15 -21.87 29.80
CA GLU A 439 -7.01 -23.30 30.07
C GLU A 439 -5.98 -23.61 31.17
N LEU A 440 -5.21 -22.59 31.59
CA LEU A 440 -4.17 -22.71 32.60
C LEU A 440 -4.56 -21.94 33.88
N ASN A 441 -4.71 -22.67 34.99
CA ASN A 441 -4.83 -22.08 36.32
C ASN A 441 -3.47 -21.56 36.80
N LEU A 442 -3.18 -20.30 36.47
CA LEU A 442 -1.92 -19.64 36.83
C LEU A 442 -1.98 -19.01 38.22
N ALA A 443 -0.98 -19.30 39.07
CA ALA A 443 -0.80 -18.63 40.36
C ALA A 443 -0.20 -17.22 40.24
N GLU A 444 0.29 -16.86 39.06
CA GLU A 444 0.91 -15.57 38.75
C GLU A 444 0.29 -14.98 37.48
N THR A 445 0.65 -13.73 37.15
CA THR A 445 0.12 -13.12 35.92
C THR A 445 0.62 -13.85 34.67
N PRO A 446 -0.21 -14.00 33.62
CA PRO A 446 0.17 -14.57 32.33
C PRO A 446 1.55 -14.15 31.82
N GLN A 447 1.85 -12.86 31.86
CA GLN A 447 3.15 -12.32 31.41
C GLN A 447 4.33 -12.79 32.25
N LYS A 448 4.19 -12.88 33.58
CA LYS A 448 5.27 -13.35 34.47
C LYS A 448 5.53 -14.83 34.23
N TYR A 449 4.46 -15.61 34.10
CA TYR A 449 4.54 -17.03 33.77
C TYR A 449 5.28 -17.26 32.44
N LEU A 450 4.84 -16.61 31.35
CA LEU A 450 5.45 -16.77 30.02
C LEU A 450 6.92 -16.35 30.01
N ARG A 451 7.28 -15.27 30.71
CA ARG A 451 8.69 -14.86 30.86
C ARG A 451 9.51 -15.93 31.58
N ARG A 452 9.00 -16.49 32.67
CA ARG A 452 9.69 -17.55 33.42
C ARG A 452 9.92 -18.78 32.56
N VAL A 453 8.91 -19.23 31.80
CA VAL A 453 9.03 -20.38 30.89
C VAL A 453 10.09 -20.11 29.82
N LEU A 454 10.09 -18.90 29.23
CA LEU A 454 11.08 -18.51 28.22
C LEU A 454 12.51 -18.54 28.77
N GLU A 455 12.71 -18.07 30.01
CA GLU A 455 14.02 -18.07 30.68
C GLU A 455 14.49 -19.47 31.08
N GLN A 456 13.59 -20.32 31.60
CA GLN A 456 13.92 -21.66 32.09
C GLN A 456 14.19 -22.67 30.97
N ASN A 457 13.52 -22.52 29.82
CA ASN A 457 13.57 -23.50 28.73
C ASN A 457 14.60 -23.14 27.63
N GLY A 458 15.56 -22.25 27.94
CA GLY A 458 16.69 -21.95 27.06
C GLY A 458 16.35 -21.20 25.77
N TYR A 459 15.11 -20.76 25.58
CA TYR A 459 14.70 -19.94 24.43
C TYR A 459 15.51 -18.64 24.35
N LYS A 460 15.80 -18.04 25.51
CA LYS A 460 16.60 -16.82 25.61
C LYS A 460 17.95 -16.94 24.90
N ASN A 461 18.68 -18.04 25.13
CA ASN A 461 20.00 -18.24 24.53
C ASN A 461 19.92 -18.39 23.00
N ASP A 462 18.89 -19.07 22.49
CA ASP A 462 18.69 -19.22 21.06
C ASP A 462 18.35 -17.89 20.39
N ILE A 463 17.47 -17.10 21.02
CA ILE A 463 17.11 -15.76 20.55
C ILE A 463 18.34 -14.84 20.56
N GLU A 464 19.12 -14.83 21.65
CA GLU A 464 20.37 -14.07 21.74
C GLU A 464 21.36 -14.46 20.64
N LYS A 465 21.52 -15.76 20.38
CA LYS A 465 22.38 -16.25 19.29
C LYS A 465 21.89 -15.77 17.93
N ARG A 466 20.58 -15.80 17.66
CA ARG A 466 20.00 -15.30 16.40
C ARG A 466 20.16 -13.80 16.24
N ILE A 467 19.98 -13.03 17.31
CA ILE A 467 20.26 -11.58 17.32
C ILE A 467 21.72 -11.31 16.94
N LEU A 468 22.67 -12.00 17.59
CA LEU A 468 24.09 -11.82 17.30
C LEU A 468 24.44 -12.21 15.86
N ASN A 469 23.87 -13.30 15.34
CA ASN A 469 24.05 -13.70 13.95
C ASN A 469 23.54 -12.63 12.99
N TYR A 470 22.34 -12.11 13.23
CA TYR A 470 21.75 -11.03 12.43
C TYR A 470 22.62 -9.77 12.44
N LEU A 471 23.10 -9.34 13.61
CA LEU A 471 23.96 -8.15 13.72
C LEU A 471 25.32 -8.36 13.05
N ASN A 472 25.96 -9.51 13.24
CA ASN A 472 27.26 -9.82 12.67
C ASN A 472 27.19 -9.94 11.13
N TYR A 473 26.17 -10.64 10.61
CA TYR A 473 25.97 -10.82 9.17
C TYR A 473 25.73 -9.50 8.45
N ASN A 474 25.11 -8.53 9.14
CA ASN A 474 24.81 -7.21 8.59
C ASN A 474 25.73 -6.10 9.14
N SER A 475 26.90 -6.47 9.68
CA SER A 475 27.83 -5.54 10.34
C SER A 475 28.28 -4.36 9.47
N ASN A 476 28.36 -4.57 8.15
CA ASN A 476 28.67 -3.51 7.19
C ASN A 476 27.64 -2.35 7.19
N HIS A 477 26.37 -2.66 7.45
CA HIS A 477 25.29 -1.67 7.54
C HIS A 477 24.96 -1.28 8.98
N LEU A 478 25.22 -2.19 9.93
CA LEU A 478 24.88 -2.06 11.35
C LEU A 478 26.11 -1.83 12.23
N SER A 479 27.06 -1.02 11.75
CA SER A 479 28.34 -0.77 12.42
C SER A 479 28.20 -0.13 13.80
N MET A 480 27.10 0.59 14.06
CA MET A 480 26.78 1.12 15.39
C MET A 480 26.57 0.03 16.46
N PHE A 481 26.32 -1.21 16.04
CA PHE A 481 26.19 -2.38 16.92
C PHE A 481 27.48 -3.21 17.00
N ALA A 482 28.49 -2.89 16.19
CA ALA A 482 29.78 -3.56 16.24
C ALA A 482 30.55 -3.12 17.51
N ARG A 483 31.24 -4.06 18.15
CA ARG A 483 32.15 -3.72 19.26
C ARG A 483 33.44 -3.10 18.71
N PRO A 484 33.99 -2.04 19.31
CA PRO A 484 35.32 -1.55 18.94
C PRO A 484 36.36 -2.67 19.11
N GLY A 485 37.08 -3.02 18.04
CA GLY A 485 38.25 -3.91 18.09
C GLY A 485 38.13 -5.30 17.44
N ILE A 486 37.09 -5.56 16.63
CA ILE A 486 37.02 -6.74 15.76
C ILE A 486 36.88 -6.27 14.31
N VAL A 487 38.02 -5.94 13.70
CA VAL A 487 38.24 -5.88 12.24
C VAL A 487 39.52 -6.67 11.98
#